data_AF-A0A9W7EUV0-F1
#
_entry.id   AF-A0A9W7EUV0-F1
#
_cell.length_a   1.000
_cell.length_b   1.000
_cell.length_c   1.000
_cell.angle_alpha   90.00
_cell.angle_beta   90.00
_cell.angle_gamma   90.00
#
_symmetry.space_group_name_H-M   'P 1'
#
loop_
_entity.id
_entity.type
_entity.pdbx_description
1 polymer ?
#
loop_
_entity_poly.entity_id
_entity_poly.type
_entity_poly.pdbx_seq_one_letter_code
_entity_poly.pdbx_strand_id
1 'polypeptide(L)'
;MSRLILILLILSLQTFNVSSLAGGFGSPSSKSSSKSTSKITPLRSSALIYDKIINLHPSEYLKNDVYVVNTSPENLKKSPDHGQFWYVGKLISQTPSPPSSFPKQILTVIYSHAKKLNPTSLSSTHLKIYLALGDTELDVVRNVQPLLPISVSSEEVEFEVGFNPEIYTGDEVAKGGLRVKRSWNGEFIKEAFDVNLKAPGEVGM
;
A
#
# COMPACT_ATOMS: atom_id res chain seq x y z
N MET A 1 -21.70 -49.89 12.41
CA MET A 1 -22.91 -49.29 11.82
C MET A 1 -22.78 -47.78 11.89
N SER A 2 -22.92 -47.08 10.75
CA SER A 2 -23.49 -45.72 10.55
C SER A 2 -22.99 -44.58 11.47
N ARG A 3 -22.46 -43.43 11.01
CA ARG A 3 -22.65 -42.67 9.75
C ARG A 3 -21.44 -41.77 9.48
N LEU A 4 -20.93 -41.85 8.25
CA LEU A 4 -20.04 -40.89 7.60
C LEU A 4 -20.92 -39.67 7.20
N ILE A 5 -20.57 -38.46 7.61
CA ILE A 5 -21.20 -37.23 7.12
C ILE A 5 -20.27 -36.64 6.05
N LEU A 6 -20.65 -36.85 4.80
CA LEU A 6 -20.04 -36.27 3.60
C LEU A 6 -20.70 -34.91 3.35
N ILE A 7 -20.00 -33.80 3.63
CA ILE A 7 -20.45 -32.46 3.25
C ILE A 7 -19.84 -32.16 1.87
N LEU A 8 -20.66 -32.31 0.83
CA LEU A 8 -20.41 -31.78 -0.50
C LEU A 8 -20.74 -30.28 -0.48
N LEU A 9 -19.73 -29.41 -0.57
CA LEU A 9 -19.93 -27.98 -0.82
C LEU A 9 -19.64 -27.71 -2.30
N ILE A 10 -20.70 -27.59 -3.09
CA ILE A 10 -20.65 -27.15 -4.49
C ILE A 10 -20.71 -25.62 -4.47
N LEU A 11 -19.58 -24.95 -4.73
CA LEU A 11 -19.56 -23.52 -5.04
C LEU A 11 -19.49 -23.34 -6.55
N SER A 12 -20.61 -22.92 -7.12
CA SER A 12 -20.75 -22.52 -8.51
C SER A 12 -19.95 -21.25 -8.79
N LEU A 13 -18.96 -21.33 -9.68
CA LEU A 13 -18.37 -20.16 -10.34
C LEU A 13 -19.42 -19.53 -11.25
N GLN A 14 -19.89 -18.33 -10.93
CA GLN A 14 -20.55 -17.47 -11.90
C GLN A 14 -19.49 -16.56 -12.53
N THR A 15 -19.06 -16.92 -13.74
CA THR A 15 -18.24 -16.09 -14.60
C THR A 15 -19.09 -14.94 -15.15
N PHE A 16 -18.77 -13.70 -14.78
CA PHE A 16 -19.30 -12.53 -15.47
C PHE A 16 -18.58 -12.38 -16.82
N ASN A 17 -19.27 -12.80 -17.89
CA ASN A 17 -18.97 -12.42 -19.26
C ASN A 17 -19.35 -10.94 -19.44
N VAL A 18 -18.35 -10.07 -19.58
CA VAL A 18 -18.59 -8.70 -20.09
C VAL A 18 -18.23 -8.72 -21.57
N SER A 19 -19.28 -8.67 -22.39
CA SER A 19 -19.21 -8.65 -23.83
C SER A 19 -18.42 -7.44 -24.34
N SER A 20 -17.58 -7.71 -25.33
CA SER A 20 -16.92 -6.73 -26.18
C SER A 20 -17.95 -5.83 -26.87
N LEU A 21 -17.76 -4.52 -26.77
CA LEU A 21 -18.36 -3.57 -27.69
C LEU A 21 -17.28 -3.05 -28.63
N ALA A 22 -17.28 -3.64 -29.83
CA ALA A 22 -16.58 -3.12 -30.99
C ALA A 22 -17.34 -1.92 -31.56
N GLY A 23 -16.62 -0.87 -31.97
CA GLY A 23 -17.17 0.18 -32.81
C GLY A 23 -16.29 1.43 -32.82
N GLY A 24 -15.66 1.74 -33.96
CA GLY A 24 -15.14 3.08 -34.21
C GLY A 24 -13.87 3.15 -35.05
N PHE A 25 -14.08 3.18 -36.37
CA PHE A 25 -13.11 3.46 -37.44
C PHE A 25 -12.04 4.53 -37.12
N GLY A 26 -10.79 4.23 -37.49
CA GLY A 26 -9.73 5.23 -37.62
C GLY A 26 -8.37 4.64 -38.02
N SER A 27 -8.01 4.71 -39.30
CA SER A 27 -6.63 4.56 -39.80
C SER A 27 -6.52 5.22 -41.18
N PRO A 28 -5.33 5.68 -41.62
CA PRO A 28 -4.21 6.24 -40.85
C PRO A 28 -3.75 7.58 -41.47
N SER A 29 -3.50 8.63 -40.66
CA SER A 29 -2.66 9.74 -41.15
C SER A 29 -1.21 9.44 -40.81
N SER A 30 -0.45 9.01 -41.82
CA SER A 30 1.00 8.89 -41.78
C SER A 30 1.64 10.25 -41.44
N LYS A 31 1.96 10.45 -40.17
CA LYS A 31 3.05 11.34 -39.77
C LYS A 31 4.08 10.44 -39.11
N SER A 32 5.25 10.38 -39.74
CA SER A 32 6.49 9.84 -39.20
C SER A 32 6.85 10.62 -37.93
N SER A 33 6.17 10.32 -36.83
CA SER A 33 6.65 10.70 -35.51
C SER A 33 7.83 9.80 -35.22
N SER A 34 9.02 10.38 -35.28
CA SER A 34 10.17 9.89 -34.54
C SER A 34 9.68 9.35 -33.20
N LYS A 35 9.87 8.06 -32.94
CA LYS A 35 9.61 7.43 -31.63
C LYS A 35 10.54 8.12 -30.63
N SER A 36 10.08 9.25 -30.10
CA SER A 36 10.52 9.76 -28.82
C SER A 36 10.15 8.66 -27.84
N THR A 37 11.11 7.81 -27.51
CA THR A 37 11.04 6.90 -26.37
C THR A 37 10.95 7.79 -25.14
N SER A 38 9.73 8.23 -24.81
CA SER A 38 9.44 8.96 -23.59
C SER A 38 10.00 8.12 -22.45
N LYS A 39 11.10 8.59 -21.83
CA LYS A 39 11.78 7.88 -20.76
C LYS A 39 10.73 7.51 -19.71
N ILE A 40 10.48 6.21 -19.54
CA ILE A 40 9.54 5.71 -18.54
C ILE A 40 10.04 6.20 -17.18
N THR A 41 9.17 6.86 -16.42
CA THR A 41 9.55 7.35 -15.09
C THR A 41 9.80 6.16 -14.16
N PRO A 42 10.70 6.26 -13.17
CA PRO A 42 10.95 5.17 -12.23
C PRO A 42 9.68 4.64 -11.55
N LEU A 43 8.75 5.55 -11.22
CA LEU A 43 7.45 5.20 -10.63
C LEU A 43 6.55 4.41 -11.60
N ARG A 44 6.50 4.79 -12.88
CA ARG A 44 5.75 4.04 -13.89
C ARG A 44 6.39 2.67 -14.13
N SER A 45 7.71 2.60 -14.13
CA SER A 45 8.44 1.33 -14.24
C SER A 45 8.13 0.40 -13.07
N SER A 46 8.10 0.90 -11.84
CA SER A 46 7.78 0.08 -10.66
C SER A 46 6.33 -0.43 -10.67
N ALA A 47 5.39 0.39 -11.15
CA ALA A 47 3.99 0.00 -11.30
C ALA A 47 3.82 -1.07 -12.39
N LEU A 48 4.52 -0.96 -13.52
CA LEU A 48 4.51 -2.00 -14.55
C LEU A 48 5.09 -3.33 -14.05
N ILE A 49 6.12 -3.29 -13.21
CA ILE A 49 6.66 -4.50 -12.56
C ILE A 49 5.61 -5.09 -11.60
N TYR A 50 4.92 -4.25 -10.83
CA TYR A 50 3.83 -4.70 -9.97
C TYR A 50 2.74 -5.43 -10.77
N ASP A 51 2.28 -4.82 -11.87
CA ASP A 51 1.27 -5.40 -12.75
C ASP A 51 1.76 -6.69 -13.42
N LYS A 52 3.03 -6.76 -13.80
CA LYS A 52 3.64 -7.99 -14.33
C LYS A 52 3.60 -9.11 -13.29
N ILE A 53 4.05 -8.84 -12.06
CA ILE A 53 4.14 -9.86 -11.00
C ILE A 53 2.74 -10.36 -10.61
N ILE A 54 1.79 -9.45 -10.40
CA ILE A 54 0.43 -9.82 -9.96
C ILE A 54 -0.32 -10.67 -11.02
N ASN A 55 -0.07 -10.42 -12.32
CA ASN A 55 -0.71 -11.14 -13.41
C ASN A 55 -0.08 -12.51 -13.68
N LEU A 56 1.21 -12.71 -13.36
CA LEU A 56 1.88 -13.99 -13.55
C LEU A 56 1.41 -15.03 -12.53
N HIS A 57 1.37 -14.68 -11.23
CA HIS A 57 0.97 -15.60 -10.16
C HIS A 57 0.20 -14.87 -9.04
N PRO A 58 -1.11 -14.63 -9.18
CA PRO A 58 -1.88 -13.78 -8.27
C PRO A 58 -1.96 -14.29 -6.83
N SER A 59 -1.72 -15.58 -6.58
CA SER A 59 -1.79 -16.23 -5.27
C SER A 59 -0.42 -16.55 -4.64
N GLU A 60 0.67 -16.48 -5.40
CA GLU A 60 2.00 -16.90 -4.91
C GLU A 60 2.80 -15.75 -4.30
N TYR A 61 2.39 -14.51 -4.54
CA TYR A 61 3.15 -13.32 -4.16
C TYR A 61 2.54 -12.56 -2.99
N LEU A 62 3.41 -12.10 -2.10
CA LEU A 62 3.03 -11.28 -0.97
C LEU A 62 2.79 -9.84 -1.43
N LYS A 63 1.53 -9.42 -1.37
CA LYS A 63 1.11 -8.03 -1.45
C LYS A 63 1.17 -7.43 -0.05
N ASN A 64 1.79 -6.27 0.11
CA ASN A 64 1.91 -5.58 1.38
C ASN A 64 1.54 -4.11 1.21
N ASP A 65 0.76 -3.57 2.14
CA ASP A 65 0.45 -2.14 2.18
C ASP A 65 1.64 -1.35 2.70
N VAL A 66 1.95 -0.23 2.05
CA VAL A 66 3.12 0.57 2.36
C VAL A 66 2.69 1.84 3.08
N TYR A 67 3.34 2.08 4.21
CA TYR A 67 3.18 3.28 5.01
C TYR A 67 4.49 4.03 5.15
N VAL A 68 4.43 5.36 5.14
CA VAL A 68 5.58 6.23 5.39
C VAL A 68 5.30 7.08 6.61
N VAL A 69 6.31 7.26 7.46
CA VAL A 69 6.26 8.16 8.63
C VAL A 69 7.44 9.11 8.59
N ASN A 70 7.19 10.37 8.96
CA ASN A 70 8.25 11.36 9.16
C ASN A 70 8.69 11.37 10.63
N THR A 71 9.89 10.85 10.87
CA THR A 71 10.54 10.76 12.18
C THR A 71 11.52 11.90 12.43
N SER A 72 11.27 13.08 11.86
CA SER A 72 12.09 14.26 12.15
C SER A 72 12.10 14.56 13.66
N PRO A 73 13.20 15.13 14.20
CA PRO A 73 13.25 15.51 15.61
C PRO A 73 12.11 16.45 16.03
N GLU A 74 11.61 17.28 15.13
CA GLU A 74 10.48 18.17 15.38
C GLU A 74 9.17 17.40 15.59
N ASN A 75 8.90 16.37 14.78
CA ASN A 75 7.71 15.53 14.95
C ASN A 75 7.80 14.69 16.22
N LEU A 76 9.00 14.17 16.53
CA LEU A 76 9.25 13.45 17.78
C LEU A 76 9.02 14.35 19.01
N LYS A 77 9.38 15.64 18.94
CA LYS A 77 9.09 16.60 20.01
C LYS A 77 7.60 16.93 20.14
N LYS A 78 6.88 17.05 19.02
CA LYS A 78 5.44 17.36 19.01
C LYS A 78 4.57 16.20 19.50
N SER A 79 4.96 14.97 19.16
CA SER A 79 4.24 13.75 19.50
C SER A 79 5.22 12.67 19.96
N PRO A 80 5.70 12.71 21.22
CA PRO A 80 6.73 11.79 21.70
C PRO A 80 6.29 10.32 21.63
N ASP A 81 5.00 10.05 21.82
CA ASP A 81 4.51 8.68 21.96
C ASP A 81 3.97 8.07 20.66
N HIS A 82 3.79 8.87 19.60
CA HIS A 82 3.17 8.40 18.37
C HIS A 82 3.60 9.12 17.11
N GLY A 83 3.68 8.35 16.02
CA GLY A 83 3.84 8.85 14.67
C GLY A 83 2.50 8.89 13.92
N GLN A 84 2.46 9.72 12.88
CA GLN A 84 1.44 9.68 11.85
C GLN A 84 2.00 8.92 10.65
N PHE A 85 1.30 7.89 10.21
CA PHE A 85 1.74 6.99 9.15
C PHE A 85 0.81 7.20 7.96
N TRP A 86 1.37 7.59 6.82
CA TRP A 86 0.63 7.84 5.59
C TRP A 86 0.67 6.60 4.72
N TYR A 87 -0.49 6.14 4.27
CA TYR A 87 -0.55 5.08 3.27
C TYR A 87 -0.11 5.65 1.91
N VAL A 88 0.78 4.94 1.22
CA VAL A 88 1.39 5.42 -0.03
C VAL A 88 1.24 4.47 -1.22
N GLY A 89 0.69 3.28 -1.01
CA GLY A 89 0.44 2.29 -2.06
C GLY A 89 0.74 0.87 -1.61
N LYS A 90 0.88 -0.04 -2.59
CA LYS A 90 1.11 -1.47 -2.37
C LYS A 90 2.44 -1.91 -2.96
N LEU A 91 3.10 -2.80 -2.25
CA LEU A 91 4.36 -3.42 -2.65
C LEU A 91 4.13 -4.91 -2.87
N ILE A 92 4.69 -5.45 -3.94
CA ILE A 92 4.66 -6.87 -4.23
C ILE A 92 6.09 -7.39 -4.40
N SER A 93 6.40 -8.51 -3.76
CA SER A 93 7.69 -9.20 -3.90
C SER A 93 7.49 -10.66 -4.25
N GLN A 94 8.47 -11.22 -4.96
CA GLN A 94 8.48 -12.64 -5.34
C GLN A 94 8.81 -13.59 -4.19
N THR A 95 9.13 -13.05 -3.00
CA THR A 95 9.50 -13.84 -1.83
C THR A 95 8.28 -14.35 -1.07
N PRO A 96 8.27 -15.62 -0.62
CA PRO A 96 7.17 -16.19 0.18
C PRO A 96 7.14 -15.66 1.62
N SER A 97 8.20 -14.98 2.05
CA SER A 97 8.26 -14.26 3.32
C SER A 97 8.39 -12.75 3.07
N PRO A 98 7.80 -11.92 3.95
CA PRO A 98 7.97 -10.48 3.85
C PRO A 98 9.44 -10.16 4.16
N PRO A 99 10.15 -9.51 3.22
CA PRO A 99 11.56 -9.27 3.43
C PRO A 99 11.72 -8.14 4.46
N SER A 100 12.67 -8.32 5.37
CA SER A 100 13.02 -7.30 6.38
C SER A 100 13.69 -6.07 5.75
N SER A 101 14.10 -6.19 4.49
CA SER A 101 14.76 -5.14 3.72
C SER A 101 14.38 -5.18 2.25
N PHE A 102 14.50 -4.03 1.59
CA PHE A 102 14.23 -3.91 0.15
C PHE A 102 15.37 -3.19 -0.57
N PRO A 103 15.49 -3.37 -1.90
CA PRO A 103 16.44 -2.63 -2.72
C PRO A 103 16.33 -1.12 -2.51
N LYS A 104 17.46 -0.42 -2.42
CA LYS A 104 17.49 1.05 -2.27
C LYS A 104 16.70 1.77 -3.38
N GLN A 105 16.68 1.21 -4.58
CA GLN A 105 15.99 1.78 -5.73
C GLN A 105 14.48 1.86 -5.50
N ILE A 106 13.84 0.79 -5.00
CA ILE A 106 12.39 0.79 -4.77
C ILE A 106 12.02 1.73 -3.62
N LEU A 107 12.82 1.75 -2.55
CA LEU A 107 12.63 2.67 -1.43
C LEU A 107 12.74 4.14 -1.88
N THR A 108 13.66 4.44 -2.79
CA THR A 108 13.80 5.79 -3.38
C THR A 108 12.55 6.19 -4.17
N VAL A 109 11.95 5.27 -4.93
CA VAL A 109 10.69 5.51 -5.65
C VAL A 109 9.55 5.79 -4.67
N ILE A 110 9.42 4.98 -3.61
CA ILE A 110 8.41 5.15 -2.57
C ILE A 110 8.55 6.52 -1.88
N TYR A 111 9.75 6.88 -1.43
CA TYR A 111 9.99 8.19 -0.79
C TYR A 111 9.69 9.36 -1.74
N SER A 112 10.07 9.23 -3.01
CA SER A 112 9.80 10.26 -4.01
C SER A 112 8.30 10.44 -4.27
N HIS A 113 7.52 9.35 -4.22
CA HIS A 113 6.07 9.39 -4.32
C HIS A 113 5.43 10.00 -3.06
N ALA A 114 5.82 9.52 -1.88
CA ALA A 114 5.33 10.00 -0.59
C ALA A 114 5.46 11.53 -0.44
N LYS A 115 6.60 12.08 -0.87
CA LYS A 115 6.86 13.53 -0.90
C LYS A 115 5.86 14.32 -1.75
N LYS A 116 5.33 13.73 -2.83
CA LYS A 116 4.31 14.37 -3.68
C LYS A 116 2.93 14.35 -3.04
N LEU A 117 2.61 13.29 -2.28
CA LEU A 117 1.32 13.15 -1.61
C LEU A 117 1.13 14.17 -0.49
N ASN A 118 2.20 14.49 0.25
CA ASN A 118 2.13 15.51 1.30
C ASN A 118 3.47 16.27 1.45
N PRO A 119 3.74 17.29 0.62
CA PRO A 119 5.02 17.97 0.60
C PRO A 119 5.33 18.69 1.93
N THR A 120 4.31 19.13 2.67
CA THR A 120 4.53 19.79 3.97
C THR A 120 5.01 18.81 5.03
N SER A 121 4.38 17.64 5.14
CA SER A 121 4.65 16.68 6.22
C SER A 121 5.72 15.65 5.85
N LEU A 122 5.97 15.40 4.57
CA LEU A 122 6.85 14.33 4.09
C LEU A 122 8.07 14.85 3.30
N SER A 123 8.31 16.15 3.21
CA SER A 123 9.50 16.70 2.53
C SER A 123 10.83 16.38 3.23
N SER A 124 10.81 15.91 4.47
CA SER A 124 12.00 15.68 5.28
C SER A 124 12.94 14.60 4.72
N THR A 125 14.16 14.59 5.24
CA THR A 125 15.15 13.52 5.04
C THR A 125 14.96 12.36 6.02
N HIS A 126 14.12 12.54 7.05
CA HIS A 126 13.91 11.60 8.13
C HIS A 126 12.62 10.80 7.91
N LEU A 127 12.51 10.15 6.77
CA LEU A 127 11.39 9.27 6.46
C LEU A 127 11.77 7.82 6.79
N LYS A 128 10.80 7.07 7.32
CA LYS A 128 10.88 5.62 7.46
C LYS A 128 9.69 4.96 6.77
N ILE A 129 9.91 3.77 6.24
CA ILE A 129 8.88 2.96 5.58
C ILE A 129 8.50 1.80 6.49
N TYR A 130 7.20 1.52 6.53
CA TYR A 130 6.63 0.39 7.23
C TYR A 130 5.72 -0.40 6.29
N LEU A 131 5.58 -1.70 6.53
CA LEU A 131 4.62 -2.57 5.84
C LEU A 131 3.49 -3.01 6.77
N ALA A 132 2.29 -3.12 6.23
CA ALA A 132 1.28 -4.03 6.74
C ALA A 132 1.26 -5.27 5.85
N LEU A 133 1.27 -6.46 6.44
CA LEU A 133 1.38 -7.70 5.68
C LEU A 133 0.03 -8.06 5.07
N GLY A 134 0.01 -8.37 3.77
CA GLY A 134 -1.23 -8.64 3.05
C GLY A 134 -1.92 -7.36 2.54
N ASP A 135 -3.10 -7.56 1.99
CA ASP A 135 -4.03 -6.49 1.57
C ASP A 135 -4.94 -6.14 2.75
N THR A 136 -4.41 -5.35 3.70
CA THR A 136 -4.94 -5.19 5.06
C THR A 136 -5.20 -3.74 5.44
N GLU A 137 -5.33 -2.85 4.45
CA GLU A 137 -5.51 -1.41 4.65
C GLU A 137 -6.59 -1.08 5.68
N LEU A 138 -7.77 -1.70 5.56
CA LEU A 138 -8.88 -1.50 6.50
C LEU A 138 -8.58 -2.08 7.89
N ASP A 139 -7.81 -3.17 7.97
CA ASP A 139 -7.42 -3.77 9.24
C ASP A 139 -6.37 -2.94 9.97
N VAL A 140 -5.50 -2.24 9.23
CA VAL A 140 -4.63 -1.20 9.81
C VAL A 140 -5.49 -0.06 10.36
N VAL A 141 -6.49 0.42 9.62
CA VAL A 141 -7.38 1.48 10.13
C VAL A 141 -8.12 1.04 11.41
N ARG A 142 -8.47 -0.24 11.51
CA ARG A 142 -9.14 -0.83 12.68
C ARG A 142 -8.22 -1.23 13.83
N ASN A 143 -6.91 -0.93 13.75
CA ASN A 143 -5.91 -1.37 14.73
C ASN A 143 -5.86 -2.90 14.93
N VAL A 144 -6.12 -3.69 13.89
CA VAL A 144 -6.02 -5.15 13.91
C VAL A 144 -4.67 -5.61 13.34
N GLN A 145 -4.13 -4.86 12.37
CA GLN A 145 -2.86 -5.18 11.71
C GLN A 145 -1.74 -4.21 12.15
N PRO A 146 -0.61 -4.72 12.71
CA PRO A 146 0.54 -3.90 13.07
C PRO A 146 1.34 -3.49 11.83
N LEU A 147 2.14 -2.43 11.99
CA LEU A 147 3.07 -1.96 10.98
C LEU A 147 4.49 -2.44 11.29
N LEU A 148 5.16 -3.06 10.31
CA LEU A 148 6.50 -3.61 10.45
C LEU A 148 7.52 -2.66 9.81
N PRO A 149 8.58 -2.23 10.52
CA PRO A 149 9.59 -1.36 9.96
C PRO A 149 10.40 -2.07 8.87
N ILE A 150 10.70 -1.36 7.78
CA ILE A 150 11.59 -1.83 6.71
C ILE A 150 12.98 -1.21 6.89
N SER A 151 14.02 -2.02 6.71
CA SER A 151 15.39 -1.54 6.58
C SER A 151 15.83 -1.44 5.12
N VAL A 152 16.82 -0.59 4.83
CA VAL A 152 17.44 -0.54 3.50
C VAL A 152 18.35 -1.76 3.36
N SER A 153 18.16 -2.57 2.31
CA SER A 153 19.13 -3.63 2.01
C SER A 153 20.36 -3.02 1.34
N SER A 154 21.54 -3.38 1.83
CA SER A 154 22.81 -3.09 1.16
C SER A 154 23.15 -4.13 0.09
N GLU A 155 22.47 -5.28 0.11
CA GLU A 155 22.71 -6.37 -0.82
C GLU A 155 21.94 -6.15 -2.11
N GLU A 156 22.55 -6.54 -3.23
CA GLU A 156 21.84 -6.65 -4.51
C GLU A 156 20.87 -7.83 -4.38
N VAL A 157 19.61 -7.48 -4.11
CA VAL A 157 18.55 -8.45 -3.96
C VAL A 157 18.12 -8.93 -5.35
N GLU A 158 18.24 -10.23 -5.61
CA GLU A 158 17.95 -10.84 -6.92
C GLU A 158 16.47 -10.97 -7.28
N PHE A 159 15.53 -10.59 -6.39
CA PHE A 159 14.11 -10.73 -6.65
C PHE A 159 13.46 -9.46 -7.23
N GLU A 160 12.52 -9.63 -8.17
CA GLU A 160 11.74 -8.52 -8.72
C GLU A 160 10.78 -7.97 -7.64
N VAL A 161 10.81 -6.65 -7.45
CA VAL A 161 9.90 -5.92 -6.55
C VAL A 161 9.13 -4.89 -7.35
N GLY A 162 7.81 -4.96 -7.26
CA GLY A 162 6.90 -3.99 -7.87
C GLY A 162 6.28 -3.08 -6.83
N PHE A 163 6.06 -1.81 -7.17
CA PHE A 163 5.35 -0.85 -6.33
C PHE A 163 4.23 -0.19 -7.11
N ASN A 164 3.00 -0.35 -6.64
CA ASN A 164 1.81 0.30 -7.13
C ASN A 164 1.46 1.49 -6.22
N PRO A 165 1.73 2.74 -6.66
CA PRO A 165 1.49 3.92 -5.83
C PRO A 165 0.00 4.19 -5.63
N GLU A 166 -0.35 4.65 -4.43
CA GLU A 166 -1.69 5.18 -4.15
C GLU A 166 -1.86 6.55 -4.81
N ILE A 167 -3.04 6.79 -5.39
CA ILE A 167 -3.39 8.04 -6.07
C ILE A 167 -4.66 8.62 -5.43
N TYR A 168 -4.47 9.56 -4.51
CA TYR A 168 -5.59 10.32 -3.94
C TYR A 168 -6.20 11.26 -4.97
N THR A 169 -7.52 11.38 -4.97
CA THR A 169 -8.25 12.28 -5.89
C THR A 169 -9.26 13.16 -5.14
N GLY A 170 -9.60 14.32 -5.72
CA GLY A 170 -10.57 15.24 -5.13
C GLY A 170 -10.20 15.72 -3.72
N ASP A 171 -11.16 15.63 -2.79
CA ASP A 171 -11.03 16.11 -1.41
C ASP A 171 -9.97 15.36 -0.59
N GLU A 172 -9.62 14.13 -0.99
CA GLU A 172 -8.62 13.33 -0.29
C GLU A 172 -7.24 13.99 -0.36
N VAL A 173 -6.93 14.65 -1.48
CA VAL A 173 -5.68 15.40 -1.67
C VAL A 173 -5.63 16.56 -0.67
N ALA A 174 -6.72 17.32 -0.55
CA ALA A 174 -6.82 18.42 0.40
C ALA A 174 -6.74 17.95 1.86
N LYS A 175 -7.27 16.75 2.14
CA LYS A 175 -7.19 16.11 3.46
C LYS A 175 -5.85 15.42 3.71
N GLY A 176 -4.95 15.33 2.71
CA GLY A 176 -3.62 14.75 2.82
C GLY A 176 -3.56 13.22 2.81
N GLY A 177 -4.59 12.56 2.27
CA GLY A 177 -4.65 11.09 2.10
C GLY A 177 -4.98 10.29 3.36
N LEU A 178 -5.03 8.96 3.19
CA LEU A 178 -5.24 8.00 4.27
C LEU A 178 -4.03 7.99 5.22
N ARG A 179 -4.33 8.05 6.52
CA ARG A 179 -3.33 8.11 7.57
C ARG A 179 -3.81 7.41 8.83
N VAL A 180 -2.88 6.81 9.56
CA VAL A 180 -3.15 6.16 10.85
C VAL A 180 -2.16 6.67 11.89
N LYS A 181 -2.59 6.69 13.16
CA LYS A 181 -1.70 6.95 14.28
C LYS A 181 -1.23 5.63 14.87
N ARG A 182 0.07 5.49 15.05
CA ARG A 182 0.74 4.32 15.64
C ARG A 182 1.87 4.77 16.55
N SER A 183 2.33 3.89 17.43
CA SER A 183 3.59 4.13 18.12
C SER A 183 4.70 4.31 17.08
N TRP A 184 5.83 4.91 17.46
CA TRP A 184 6.97 5.05 16.55
C TRP A 184 7.55 3.72 16.07
N ASN A 185 7.18 2.61 16.71
CA ASN A 185 7.56 1.25 16.32
C ASN A 185 6.51 0.57 15.41
N GLY A 186 5.41 1.24 15.10
CA GLY A 186 4.34 0.69 14.26
C GLY A 186 3.26 -0.10 15.03
N GLU A 187 3.31 -0.08 16.36
CA GLU A 187 2.37 -0.77 17.24
C GLU A 187 1.11 0.05 17.50
N PHE A 188 0.07 -0.62 17.99
CA PHE A 188 -1.20 0.01 18.34
C PHE A 188 -1.03 0.95 19.53
N ILE A 189 -1.60 2.16 19.44
CA ILE A 189 -1.69 3.10 20.58
C ILE A 189 -2.95 2.85 21.40
N LYS A 190 -4.00 2.34 20.74
CA LYS A 190 -5.29 2.01 21.34
C LYS A 190 -5.66 0.60 20.93
N GLU A 191 -6.34 -0.12 21.83
CA GLU A 191 -6.90 -1.43 21.51
C GLU A 191 -7.87 -1.34 20.32
N ALA A 192 -7.97 -2.42 19.54
CA ALA A 192 -8.81 -2.50 18.34
C ALA A 192 -10.31 -2.26 18.64
N PHE A 193 -10.73 -2.46 19.89
CA PHE A 193 -12.13 -2.43 20.33
C PHE A 193 -12.38 -1.50 21.50
N ASP A 194 -11.64 -0.39 21.60
CA ASP A 194 -11.99 0.67 22.55
C ASP A 194 -13.26 1.39 22.04
N VAL A 195 -14.39 0.70 22.14
CA VAL A 195 -15.72 1.28 21.95
C VAL A 195 -15.80 2.37 23.00
N ASN A 196 -15.98 3.63 22.56
CA ASN A 196 -16.37 4.71 23.45
C ASN A 196 -17.75 4.37 24.03
N LEU A 197 -17.80 3.45 24.98
CA LEU A 197 -18.89 3.28 25.90
C LEU A 197 -18.85 4.56 26.73
N LYS A 198 -19.54 5.61 26.24
CA LYS A 198 -19.99 6.66 27.13
C LYS A 198 -20.67 5.94 28.28
N ALA A 199 -20.10 6.06 29.48
CA ALA A 199 -20.74 5.52 30.66
C ALA A 199 -22.18 6.03 30.67
N PRO A 200 -23.19 5.15 30.80
CA PRO A 200 -24.58 5.57 30.89
C PRO A 200 -24.76 6.33 32.21
N GLY A 201 -24.51 7.63 32.19
CA GLY A 201 -24.48 8.47 33.39
C GLY A 201 -24.14 9.93 33.13
N GLU A 202 -23.40 10.26 32.05
CA GLU A 202 -23.22 11.64 31.61
C GLU A 202 -24.30 12.05 30.59
N VAL A 203 -25.55 12.02 31.04
CA VAL A 203 -26.58 12.91 30.50
C VAL A 203 -26.59 14.10 31.44
N GLY A 204 -26.14 15.25 30.96
CA GLY A 204 -25.99 16.46 31.75
C GLY A 204 -27.24 16.79 32.56
N MET A 205 -27.01 17.19 33.81
CA MET A 205 -27.84 18.19 34.46
C MET A 205 -27.43 19.57 33.95
#